data_AF-A0A9K3L7D2-F1
#
_entry.id   AF-A0A9K3L7D2-F1
#
_cell.length_a   1.000
_cell.length_b   1.000
_cell.length_c   1.000
_cell.angle_alpha   90.00
_cell.angle_beta   90.00
_cell.angle_gamma   90.00
#
_symmetry.space_group_name_H-M   'P 1'
#
loop_
_entity.id
_entity.type
_entity.pdbx_description
1 polymer ?
#
loop_
_entity_poly.entity_id
_entity_poly.type
_entity_poly.pdbx_seq_one_letter_code
_entity_poly.pdbx_strand_id
1 'polypeptide(L)'
;MSRRSGKITANNDKGSTTAMTAEEAGVPNESAEYIKSLQDPDVVERVRCVIKDAHVFKLPPRPTSGGWRGADWREEVWQGTVKVVERGEMTLVLLVDKTNGQMFAVCPIKDGAVDRCVDSSRYFVLRIENANGRHMFIGMAFNERNDAFDFNTSLEDAKREREAIKEPPVKLPDLPSKDYSIKEGEKITVNIKNKIVSNHGDTAGDHKVKRPSKVSATSKKGGFALKPSSRDTQRRSGD
;
A
#
# COMPACT_ATOMS: atom_id res chain seq x y z
N MET A 1 -63.68 36.67 44.99
CA MET A 1 -62.69 35.81 45.68
C MET A 1 -61.85 35.09 44.63
N SER A 2 -60.58 34.86 44.93
CA SER A 2 -59.57 34.12 44.14
C SER A 2 -58.99 34.85 42.92
N ARG A 3 -57.69 34.86 42.63
CA ARG A 3 -56.41 34.65 43.36
C ARG A 3 -55.34 34.68 42.25
N ARG A 4 -54.16 35.24 42.55
CA ARG A 4 -52.82 34.85 42.02
C ARG A 4 -52.54 35.06 40.52
N SER A 5 -51.31 35.26 40.04
CA SER A 5 -49.98 35.59 40.57
C SER A 5 -49.03 35.48 39.37
N GLY A 6 -47.91 36.21 39.38
CA GLY A 6 -46.64 35.64 38.89
C GLY A 6 -46.16 36.03 37.49
N LYS A 7 -45.19 36.93 37.49
CA LYS A 7 -44.18 37.20 36.46
C LYS A 7 -43.22 36.01 36.34
N ILE A 8 -42.91 35.53 35.13
CA ILE A 8 -41.67 34.77 34.85
C ILE A 8 -41.13 35.20 33.48
N THR A 9 -40.00 35.88 33.52
CA THR A 9 -39.06 36.09 32.40
C THR A 9 -38.31 34.78 32.18
N ALA A 10 -38.25 34.28 30.94
CA ALA A 10 -37.36 33.18 30.57
C ALA A 10 -36.61 33.55 29.29
N ASN A 11 -35.35 33.95 29.47
CA ASN A 11 -34.33 33.94 28.44
C ASN A 11 -34.21 32.50 27.90
N ASN A 12 -34.19 32.33 26.58
CA ASN A 12 -33.76 31.07 25.99
C ASN A 12 -32.58 31.32 25.04
N ASP A 13 -31.42 31.20 25.66
CA ASP A 13 -30.11 31.00 25.05
C ASP A 13 -30.17 29.71 24.22
N LYS A 14 -30.21 29.82 22.88
CA LYS A 14 -30.05 28.66 22.01
C LYS A 14 -28.57 28.50 21.71
N GLY A 15 -27.99 27.58 22.47
CA GLY A 15 -26.59 27.21 22.47
C GLY A 15 -26.01 26.97 21.08
N SER A 16 -24.86 27.59 20.90
CA SER A 16 -23.78 27.13 20.04
C SER A 16 -23.51 25.66 20.36
N THR A 17 -23.89 24.74 19.46
CA THR A 17 -23.43 23.36 19.50
C THR A 17 -21.94 23.33 19.15
N THR A 18 -21.10 23.51 20.17
CA THR A 18 -19.68 23.14 20.11
C THR A 18 -19.63 21.62 19.94
N ALA A 19 -19.28 21.17 18.74
CA ALA A 19 -19.02 19.77 18.48
C ALA A 19 -17.80 19.34 19.32
N MET A 20 -18.01 18.42 20.26
CA MET A 20 -16.93 17.80 21.04
C MET A 20 -15.98 17.09 20.09
N THR A 21 -14.72 17.52 20.09
CA THR A 21 -13.61 16.96 19.30
C THR A 21 -13.06 15.70 19.99
N ALA A 22 -12.61 14.68 19.23
CA ALA A 22 -12.09 13.41 19.78
C ALA A 22 -10.91 13.52 20.77
N GLU A 23 -10.34 14.70 20.97
CA GLU A 23 -9.33 14.93 22.02
C GLU A 23 -9.86 14.57 23.42
N GLU A 24 -11.16 14.77 23.70
CA GLU A 24 -11.75 14.47 25.02
C GLU A 24 -12.05 12.97 25.24
N ALA A 25 -12.01 12.13 24.20
CA ALA A 25 -12.38 10.72 24.29
C ALA A 25 -11.18 9.76 24.45
N GLY A 26 -9.94 10.26 24.42
CA GLY A 26 -8.73 9.45 24.61
C GLY A 26 -8.48 8.38 23.52
N VAL A 27 -9.16 8.46 22.38
CA VAL A 27 -8.96 7.55 21.24
C VAL A 27 -8.00 8.22 20.25
N PRO A 28 -6.79 7.66 20.01
CA PRO A 28 -5.86 8.20 19.03
C PRO A 28 -6.48 8.22 17.63
N ASN A 29 -6.56 9.39 17.02
CA ASN A 29 -7.03 9.57 15.65
C ASN A 29 -5.86 10.02 14.79
N GLU A 30 -5.29 9.06 14.05
CA GLU A 30 -4.16 9.29 13.15
C GLU A 30 -4.43 10.39 12.11
N SER A 31 -5.70 10.56 11.68
CA SER A 31 -6.04 11.65 10.76
C SER A 31 -5.86 13.02 11.40
N ALA A 32 -6.21 13.16 12.69
CA ALA A 32 -6.06 14.39 13.44
C ALA A 32 -4.59 14.64 13.82
N GLU A 33 -3.85 13.59 14.15
CA GLU A 33 -2.40 13.64 14.39
C GLU A 33 -1.65 14.10 13.15
N TYR A 34 -2.00 13.59 11.96
CA TYR A 34 -1.44 14.06 10.70
C TYR A 34 -1.67 15.57 10.51
N ILE A 35 -2.91 16.05 10.66
CA ILE A 35 -3.24 17.47 10.49
C ILE A 35 -2.45 18.36 11.46
N LYS A 36 -2.28 17.92 12.71
CA LYS A 36 -1.43 18.63 13.69
C LYS A 36 0.03 18.63 13.27
N SER A 37 0.53 17.47 12.81
CA SER A 37 1.92 17.33 12.40
C SER A 37 2.29 18.23 11.23
N LEU A 38 1.34 18.68 10.39
CA LEU A 38 1.59 19.65 9.32
C LEU A 38 2.14 21.00 9.81
N GLN A 39 1.93 21.34 11.09
CA GLN A 39 2.47 22.55 11.71
C GLN A 39 3.93 22.37 12.16
N ASP A 40 4.40 21.13 12.26
CA ASP A 40 5.76 20.80 12.66
C ASP A 40 6.70 20.81 11.44
N PRO A 41 7.65 21.75 11.37
CA PRO A 41 8.58 21.85 10.24
C PRO A 41 9.65 20.74 10.25
N ASP A 42 9.88 20.06 11.38
CA ASP A 42 10.93 19.05 11.49
C ASP A 42 10.48 17.69 10.93
N VAL A 43 9.16 17.47 10.81
CA VAL A 43 8.59 16.24 10.25
C VAL A 43 8.48 16.35 8.74
N VAL A 44 9.35 15.62 8.04
CA VAL A 44 9.36 15.55 6.58
C VAL A 44 8.18 14.68 6.08
N GLU A 45 7.48 15.19 5.07
CA GLU A 45 6.50 14.43 4.30
C GLU A 45 7.15 13.84 3.05
N ARG A 46 7.06 12.52 2.89
CA ARG A 46 7.48 11.79 1.69
C ARG A 46 6.26 11.43 0.86
N VAL A 47 6.24 11.88 -0.39
CA VAL A 47 5.17 11.53 -1.34
C VAL A 47 5.58 10.28 -2.12
N ARG A 48 4.79 9.21 -2.00
CA ARG A 48 5.00 7.93 -2.71
C ARG A 48 4.41 7.97 -4.11
N CYS A 49 3.17 8.43 -4.25
CA CYS A 49 2.53 8.62 -5.55
C CYS A 49 1.51 9.76 -5.53
N VAL A 50 1.25 10.30 -6.72
CA VAL A 50 0.25 11.35 -6.97
C VAL A 50 -0.51 10.98 -8.24
N ILE A 51 -1.82 10.77 -8.10
CA ILE A 51 -2.72 10.41 -9.20
C ILE A 51 -3.75 11.52 -9.33
N LYS A 52 -3.80 12.18 -10.50
CA LYS A 52 -4.55 13.43 -10.66
C LYS A 52 -6.05 13.25 -10.79
N ASP A 53 -6.48 12.12 -11.36
CA ASP A 53 -7.88 11.89 -11.74
C ASP A 53 -8.38 10.58 -11.10
N ALA A 54 -8.95 10.72 -9.90
CA ALA A 54 -9.64 9.67 -9.18
C ALA A 54 -11.08 10.08 -8.86
N HIS A 55 -11.96 9.09 -8.77
CA HIS A 55 -13.38 9.24 -8.52
C HIS A 55 -13.76 8.56 -7.21
N VAL A 56 -14.59 9.20 -6.40
CA VAL A 56 -15.07 8.67 -5.12
C VAL A 56 -16.57 8.48 -5.15
N PHE A 57 -17.02 7.34 -4.64
CA PHE A 57 -18.40 6.89 -4.68
C PHE A 57 -18.91 6.58 -3.28
N LYS A 58 -20.21 6.77 -3.06
CA LYS A 58 -20.89 6.18 -1.90
C LYS A 58 -20.99 4.68 -2.12
N LEU A 59 -20.65 3.92 -1.08
CA LEU A 59 -20.82 2.48 -1.09
C LEU A 59 -22.27 2.10 -0.78
N PRO A 60 -22.81 1.08 -1.44
CA PRO A 60 -24.06 0.46 -1.00
C PRO A 60 -23.89 -0.19 0.38
N PRO A 61 -24.99 -0.53 1.08
CA PRO A 61 -24.93 -1.31 2.30
C PRO A 61 -24.05 -2.55 2.11
N ARG A 62 -23.15 -2.79 3.07
CA ARG A 62 -22.10 -3.81 2.96
C ARG A 62 -22.72 -5.16 2.59
N PRO A 63 -22.28 -5.82 1.50
CA PRO A 63 -22.80 -7.11 1.11
C PRO A 63 -22.47 -8.18 2.17
N THR A 64 -23.44 -9.03 2.49
CA THR A 64 -23.33 -10.08 3.52
C THR A 64 -22.32 -11.18 3.15
N SER A 65 -22.06 -11.37 1.85
CA SER A 65 -21.05 -12.29 1.32
C SER A 65 -20.58 -11.81 -0.06
N GLY A 66 -19.30 -12.05 -0.39
CA GLY A 66 -18.78 -11.83 -1.76
C GLY A 66 -17.87 -10.62 -1.98
N GLY A 67 -17.52 -9.86 -0.94
CA GLY A 67 -16.62 -8.70 -1.06
C GLY A 67 -17.25 -7.51 -1.79
N TRP A 68 -16.47 -6.46 -2.01
CA TRP A 68 -16.95 -5.25 -2.70
C TRP A 68 -16.90 -5.43 -4.22
N ARG A 69 -17.96 -4.99 -4.90
CA ARG A 69 -18.04 -4.97 -6.36
C ARG A 69 -18.21 -3.55 -6.86
N GLY A 70 -17.30 -3.09 -7.70
CA GLY A 70 -17.30 -1.73 -8.23
C GLY A 70 -18.49 -1.46 -9.15
N ALA A 71 -18.98 -2.49 -9.84
CA ALA A 71 -20.16 -2.40 -10.71
C ALA A 71 -21.46 -1.99 -9.98
N ASP A 72 -21.51 -2.15 -8.65
CA ASP A 72 -22.70 -1.83 -7.86
C ASP A 72 -22.71 -0.36 -7.39
N TRP A 73 -21.65 0.41 -7.63
CA TRP A 73 -21.53 1.81 -7.21
C TRP A 73 -22.14 2.74 -8.25
N ARG A 74 -23.05 3.62 -7.81
CA ARG A 74 -23.82 4.50 -8.72
C ARG A 74 -23.65 5.98 -8.44
N GLU A 75 -23.43 6.34 -7.18
CA GLU A 75 -23.41 7.73 -6.75
C GLU A 75 -21.97 8.18 -6.58
N GLU A 76 -21.46 8.89 -7.58
CA GLU A 76 -20.20 9.63 -7.49
C GLU A 76 -20.41 10.89 -6.65
N VAL A 77 -19.54 11.11 -5.66
CA VAL A 77 -19.63 12.24 -4.74
C VAL A 77 -18.48 13.23 -4.87
N TRP A 78 -17.36 12.79 -5.44
CA TRP A 78 -16.16 13.60 -5.51
C TRP A 78 -15.21 13.11 -6.60
N GLN A 79 -14.50 14.03 -7.21
CA GLN A 79 -13.42 13.77 -8.15
C GLN A 79 -12.22 14.67 -7.81
N GLY A 80 -11.01 14.14 -7.88
CA GLY A 80 -9.82 14.94 -7.64
C GLY A 80 -8.54 14.12 -7.61
N THR A 81 -7.52 14.68 -6.93
CA THR A 81 -6.18 14.11 -6.86
C THR A 81 -6.02 13.25 -5.62
N VAL A 82 -5.50 12.04 -5.79
CA VAL A 82 -5.11 11.13 -4.71
C VAL A 82 -3.61 11.25 -4.50
N LYS A 83 -3.18 11.36 -3.24
CA LYS A 83 -1.76 11.29 -2.86
C LYS A 83 -1.56 10.19 -1.84
N VAL A 84 -0.56 9.34 -2.06
CA VAL A 84 -0.05 8.44 -1.01
C VAL A 84 1.15 9.13 -0.39
N VAL A 85 1.08 9.42 0.91
CA VAL A 85 2.13 10.12 1.64
C VAL A 85 2.55 9.34 2.87
N GLU A 86 3.78 9.57 3.29
CA GLU A 86 4.30 9.13 4.57
C GLU A 86 4.80 10.33 5.35
N ARG A 87 4.43 10.40 6.62
CA ARG A 87 4.87 11.46 7.52
C ARG A 87 5.16 10.84 8.88
N GLY A 88 6.43 10.83 9.27
CA GLY A 88 6.88 10.03 10.42
C GLY A 88 6.64 8.53 10.18
N GLU A 89 5.96 7.87 11.11
CA GLU A 89 5.60 6.43 11.02
C GLU A 89 4.25 6.18 10.34
N MET A 90 3.56 7.25 9.91
CA MET A 90 2.21 7.20 9.38
C MET A 90 2.24 7.11 7.86
N THR A 91 1.54 6.14 7.29
CA THR A 91 1.23 6.10 5.85
C THR A 91 -0.22 6.52 5.65
N LEU A 92 -0.48 7.47 4.76
CA LEU A 92 -1.78 8.10 4.58
C LEU A 92 -2.13 8.20 3.09
N VAL A 93 -3.42 8.03 2.79
CA VAL A 93 -4.00 8.39 1.50
C VAL A 93 -4.76 9.69 1.67
N LEU A 94 -4.37 10.71 0.91
CA LEU A 94 -5.00 12.04 0.91
C LEU A 94 -5.85 12.20 -0.35
N LEU A 95 -7.09 12.64 -0.17
CA LEU A 95 -7.96 13.06 -1.25
C LEU A 95 -7.95 14.59 -1.31
N VAL A 96 -7.43 15.15 -2.41
CA VAL A 96 -7.22 16.59 -2.58
C VAL A 96 -8.04 17.10 -3.75
N ASP A 97 -8.92 18.06 -3.48
CA ASP A 97 -9.80 18.64 -4.50
C ASP A 97 -8.96 19.40 -5.54
N LYS A 98 -9.25 19.13 -6.82
CA LYS A 98 -8.54 19.68 -7.97
C LYS A 98 -8.74 21.19 -8.12
N THR A 99 -9.85 21.73 -7.62
CA THR A 99 -10.24 23.12 -7.83
C THR A 99 -9.57 24.09 -6.87
N ASN A 100 -9.51 23.73 -5.59
CA ASN A 100 -9.05 24.60 -4.51
C ASN A 100 -7.80 24.05 -3.78
N GLY A 101 -7.38 22.82 -4.08
CA GLY A 101 -6.25 22.17 -3.40
C GLY A 101 -6.52 21.78 -1.95
N GLN A 102 -7.78 21.85 -1.49
CA GLN A 102 -8.16 21.49 -0.12
C GLN A 102 -8.26 19.97 0.04
N MET A 103 -7.92 19.50 1.24
CA MET A 103 -8.10 18.09 1.61
C MET A 103 -9.58 17.79 1.79
N PHE A 104 -10.10 16.90 0.95
CA PHE A 104 -11.44 16.33 1.07
C PHE A 104 -11.50 15.26 2.16
N ALA A 105 -10.51 14.37 2.20
CA ALA A 105 -10.40 13.34 3.23
C ALA A 105 -8.95 12.90 3.46
N VAL A 106 -8.71 12.40 4.67
CA VAL A 106 -7.46 11.77 5.09
C VAL A 106 -7.79 10.33 5.48
N CYS A 107 -7.06 9.37 4.93
CA CYS A 107 -7.27 7.95 5.15
C CYS A 107 -5.96 7.32 5.65
N PRO A 108 -5.78 7.16 6.97
CA PRO A 108 -4.64 6.45 7.53
C PRO A 108 -4.64 4.97 7.12
N ILE A 109 -3.48 4.48 6.68
CA ILE A 109 -3.31 3.10 6.20
C ILE A 109 -3.00 2.18 7.39
N LYS A 110 -4.07 1.59 7.93
CA LYS A 110 -4.04 0.50 8.91
C LYS A 110 -4.37 -0.83 8.25
N ASP A 111 -4.23 -1.93 8.98
CA ASP A 111 -4.66 -3.25 8.49
C ASP A 111 -6.16 -3.24 8.16
N GLY A 112 -6.49 -3.61 6.92
CA GLY A 112 -7.86 -3.57 6.40
C GLY A 112 -8.42 -2.16 6.16
N ALA A 113 -7.56 -1.13 6.07
CA ALA A 113 -8.00 0.22 5.68
C ALA A 113 -8.29 0.34 4.18
N VAL A 114 -7.70 -0.53 3.36
CA VAL A 114 -7.88 -0.55 1.90
C VAL A 114 -8.27 -1.97 1.48
N ASP A 115 -9.43 -2.10 0.86
CA ASP A 115 -9.89 -3.34 0.22
C ASP A 115 -9.95 -3.16 -1.29
N ARG A 116 -9.63 -4.20 -2.05
CA ARG A 116 -9.78 -4.18 -3.52
C ARG A 116 -11.11 -4.79 -3.94
N CYS A 117 -11.73 -4.25 -4.98
CA CYS A 117 -12.94 -4.84 -5.55
C CYS A 117 -12.66 -6.16 -6.28
N VAL A 118 -13.62 -7.08 -6.22
CA VAL A 118 -13.47 -8.44 -6.79
C VAL A 118 -13.57 -8.44 -8.31
N ASP A 119 -14.37 -7.55 -8.87
CA ASP A 119 -14.70 -7.44 -10.29
C ASP A 119 -13.79 -6.46 -11.06
N SER A 120 -12.97 -5.67 -10.36
CA SER A 120 -12.19 -4.61 -10.99
C SER A 120 -10.84 -4.40 -10.32
N SER A 121 -9.81 -4.24 -11.15
CA SER A 121 -8.47 -3.84 -10.70
C SER A 121 -8.33 -2.35 -10.45
N ARG A 122 -9.31 -1.55 -10.88
CA ARG A 122 -9.26 -0.08 -10.81
C ARG A 122 -10.01 0.48 -9.60
N TYR A 123 -10.71 -0.38 -8.85
CA TYR A 123 -11.66 0.03 -7.82
C TYR A 123 -11.19 -0.50 -6.47
N PHE A 124 -11.22 0.39 -5.49
CA PHE A 124 -10.75 0.19 -4.13
C PHE A 124 -11.78 0.74 -3.15
N VAL A 125 -11.82 0.18 -1.96
CA VAL A 125 -12.62 0.69 -0.85
C VAL A 125 -11.66 1.21 0.20
N LEU A 126 -11.86 2.46 0.61
CA LEU A 126 -11.04 3.12 1.62
C LEU A 126 -11.85 3.28 2.91
N ARG A 127 -11.22 3.02 4.05
CA ARG A 127 -11.74 3.31 5.39
C ARG A 127 -11.29 4.70 5.82
N ILE A 128 -12.23 5.64 5.90
CA ILE A 128 -11.98 6.99 6.43
C ILE A 128 -12.37 7.02 7.91
N GLU A 129 -11.59 7.73 8.72
CA GLU A 129 -11.90 8.00 10.12
C GLU A 129 -12.35 9.45 10.26
N ASN A 130 -13.52 9.68 10.87
CA ASN A 130 -13.99 11.03 11.20
C ASN A 130 -13.25 11.55 12.44
N ALA A 131 -13.29 12.87 12.65
CA ALA A 131 -12.79 13.56 13.83
C ALA A 131 -13.33 13.02 15.16
N ASN A 132 -14.42 12.23 15.16
CA ASN A 132 -15.03 11.60 16.34
C ASN A 132 -14.64 10.12 16.52
N GLY A 133 -13.65 9.62 15.77
CA GLY A 133 -13.22 8.21 15.80
C GLY A 133 -14.18 7.22 15.13
N ARG A 134 -15.28 7.70 14.54
CA ARG A 134 -16.19 6.86 13.74
C ARG A 134 -15.58 6.59 12.37
N HIS A 135 -15.62 5.34 11.93
CA HIS A 135 -15.14 4.94 10.62
C HIS A 135 -16.28 4.84 9.61
N MET A 136 -16.00 5.22 8.37
CA MET A 136 -16.87 4.95 7.23
C MET A 136 -16.07 4.42 6.06
N PHE A 137 -16.73 3.72 5.14
CA PHE A 137 -16.12 3.22 3.93
C PHE A 137 -16.60 4.02 2.71
N ILE A 138 -15.67 4.36 1.82
CA ILE A 138 -15.96 4.98 0.53
C ILE A 138 -15.40 4.13 -0.59
N GLY A 139 -16.04 4.19 -1.76
CA GLY A 139 -15.50 3.61 -2.98
C GLY A 139 -14.57 4.60 -3.65
N MET A 140 -13.44 4.15 -4.18
CA MET A 140 -12.51 4.92 -4.98
C MET A 140 -12.25 4.17 -6.28
N ALA A 141 -12.28 4.87 -7.42
CA ALA A 141 -11.95 4.31 -8.71
C ALA A 141 -11.00 5.21 -9.49
N PHE A 142 -10.13 4.58 -10.28
CA PHE A 142 -9.25 5.24 -11.22
C PHE A 142 -9.72 5.06 -12.66
N ASN A 143 -9.44 6.05 -13.49
CA ASN A 143 -9.71 5.97 -14.93
C ASN A 143 -8.80 4.97 -15.61
N GLU A 144 -7.51 4.95 -15.27
CA GLU A 144 -6.55 4.06 -15.89
C GLU A 144 -6.15 2.90 -14.97
N ARG A 145 -5.88 1.74 -15.58
CA ARG A 145 -5.37 0.58 -14.82
C ARG A 145 -3.95 0.82 -14.31
N ASN A 146 -3.16 1.64 -15.01
CA ASN A 146 -1.80 1.98 -14.60
C ASN A 146 -1.81 2.81 -13.32
N ASP A 147 -2.68 3.82 -13.22
CA ASP A 147 -2.84 4.62 -12.00
C ASP A 147 -3.25 3.75 -10.80
N ALA A 148 -4.19 2.84 -11.02
CA ALA A 148 -4.61 1.88 -10.00
C ALA A 148 -3.48 0.94 -9.55
N PHE A 149 -2.61 0.56 -10.48
CA PHE A 149 -1.44 -0.25 -10.19
C PHE A 149 -0.40 0.55 -9.38
N ASP A 150 -0.07 1.76 -9.80
CA ASP A 150 0.87 2.64 -9.10
C ASP A 150 0.38 2.95 -7.68
N PHE A 151 -0.93 3.16 -7.49
CA PHE A 151 -1.55 3.29 -6.17
C PHE A 151 -1.32 2.05 -5.31
N ASN A 152 -1.65 0.86 -5.82
CA ASN A 152 -1.54 -0.39 -5.07
C ASN A 152 -0.07 -0.71 -4.71
N THR A 153 0.84 -0.56 -5.66
CA THR A 153 2.28 -0.76 -5.44
C THR A 153 2.84 0.22 -4.42
N SER A 154 2.42 1.49 -4.47
CA SER A 154 2.85 2.49 -3.48
C SER A 154 2.45 2.12 -2.05
N LEU A 155 1.26 1.54 -1.87
CA LEU A 155 0.81 1.04 -0.56
C LEU A 155 1.57 -0.21 -0.11
N GLU A 156 1.80 -1.15 -1.03
CA GLU A 156 2.56 -2.38 -0.75
C GLU A 156 4.01 -2.07 -0.37
N ASP A 157 4.66 -1.16 -1.09
CA ASP A 157 6.03 -0.71 -0.81
C ASP A 157 6.11 0.01 0.54
N ALA A 158 5.17 0.92 0.84
CA ALA A 158 5.09 1.60 2.13
C ALA A 158 4.93 0.60 3.30
N LYS A 159 4.05 -0.40 3.13
CA LYS A 159 3.86 -1.46 4.12
C LYS A 159 5.13 -2.28 4.32
N ARG A 160 5.79 -2.69 3.23
CA ARG A 160 7.01 -3.50 3.28
C ARG A 160 8.17 -2.76 3.96
N GLU A 161 8.36 -1.49 3.63
CA GLU A 161 9.41 -0.68 4.25
C GLU A 161 9.16 -0.47 5.75
N ARG A 162 7.91 -0.23 6.15
CA ARG A 162 7.52 -0.12 7.56
C ARG A 162 7.77 -1.42 8.32
N GLU A 163 7.44 -2.57 7.74
CA GLU A 163 7.75 -3.88 8.33
C GLU A 163 9.25 -4.11 8.46
N ALA A 164 10.05 -3.74 7.45
CA ALA A 164 11.50 -3.86 7.47
C ALA A 164 12.18 -2.98 8.53
N ILE A 165 11.63 -1.79 8.81
CA ILE A 165 12.12 -0.90 9.89
C ILE A 165 11.78 -1.48 11.27
N LYS A 166 10.64 -2.17 11.40
CA LYS A 166 10.19 -2.77 12.64
C LYS A 166 10.96 -4.05 12.99
N GLU A 167 11.44 -4.80 11.99
CA GLU A 167 12.30 -5.94 12.24
C GLU A 167 13.68 -5.48 12.76
N PRO A 168 14.20 -6.09 13.84
CA PRO A 168 15.54 -5.77 14.30
C PRO A 168 16.55 -6.10 13.18
N PRO A 169 17.64 -5.32 13.03
CA PRO A 169 18.64 -5.60 12.03
C PRO A 169 19.08 -7.06 12.18
N VAL A 170 19.00 -7.82 11.09
CA VAL A 170 19.46 -9.20 11.04
C VAL A 170 20.86 -9.22 11.62
N LYS A 171 21.02 -9.77 12.83
CA LYS A 171 22.32 -9.99 13.43
C LYS A 171 23.02 -10.95 12.49
N LEU A 172 23.90 -10.41 11.62
CA LEU A 172 24.84 -11.21 10.90
C LEU A 172 25.52 -12.09 11.95
N PRO A 173 25.60 -13.42 11.76
CA PRO A 173 26.32 -14.26 12.70
C PRO A 173 27.71 -13.65 12.88
N ASP A 174 28.15 -13.50 14.13
CA ASP A 174 29.50 -13.04 14.48
C ASP A 174 30.50 -13.94 13.76
N LEU A 175 30.86 -13.55 12.54
CA LEU A 175 31.95 -14.15 11.82
C LEU A 175 33.19 -13.69 12.57
N PRO A 176 34.06 -14.60 13.02
CA PRO A 176 35.29 -14.19 13.68
C PRO A 176 36.03 -13.22 12.77
N SER A 177 36.29 -12.01 13.26
CA SER A 177 37.02 -10.99 12.51
C SER A 177 38.38 -11.57 12.17
N LYS A 178 38.55 -12.02 10.93
CA LYS A 178 39.80 -12.59 10.49
C LYS A 178 40.76 -11.43 10.30
N ASP A 179 41.73 -11.32 11.20
CA ASP A 179 42.78 -10.32 11.11
C ASP A 179 43.69 -10.69 9.93
N TYR A 180 43.58 -9.92 8.85
CA TYR A 180 44.42 -10.05 7.65
C TYR A 180 45.65 -9.13 7.71
N SER A 181 45.95 -8.56 8.88
CA SER A 181 47.15 -7.78 9.10
C SER A 181 48.38 -8.67 8.91
N ILE A 182 49.23 -8.26 7.98
CA ILE A 182 50.52 -8.87 7.74
C ILE A 182 51.37 -8.67 8.99
N LYS A 183 51.88 -9.76 9.57
CA LYS A 183 52.77 -9.66 10.73
C LYS A 183 54.08 -9.01 10.30
N GLU A 184 54.69 -8.23 11.20
CA GLU A 184 55.92 -7.48 10.93
C GLU A 184 57.02 -8.43 10.38
N GLY A 185 57.38 -8.26 9.11
CA GLY A 185 58.37 -9.09 8.40
C GLY A 185 57.82 -10.07 7.35
N GLU A 186 56.51 -10.26 7.22
CA GLU A 186 55.90 -11.11 6.20
C GLU A 186 55.66 -10.32 4.89
N LYS A 187 55.98 -10.91 3.72
CA LYS A 187 55.84 -10.25 2.41
C LYS A 187 54.81 -10.98 1.55
N ILE A 188 53.68 -10.34 1.26
CA ILE A 188 52.69 -10.88 0.31
C ILE A 188 53.25 -10.76 -1.10
N THR A 189 53.41 -11.91 -1.77
CA THR A 189 53.82 -11.95 -3.19
C THR A 189 52.56 -11.96 -4.05
N VAL A 190 52.27 -10.85 -4.72
CA VAL A 190 51.13 -10.74 -5.66
C VAL A 190 51.64 -10.90 -7.09
N ASN A 191 51.21 -11.96 -7.78
CA ASN A 191 51.47 -12.12 -9.22
C ASN A 191 50.45 -11.31 -10.03
N ILE A 192 50.75 -10.03 -10.26
CA ILE A 192 49.94 -9.15 -11.09
C ILE A 192 50.24 -9.45 -12.57
N LYS A 193 49.33 -10.16 -13.25
CA LYS A 193 49.39 -10.28 -14.71
C LYS A 193 48.86 -8.99 -15.33
N ASN A 194 49.77 -8.11 -15.76
CA ASN A 194 49.43 -6.94 -16.59
C ASN A 194 48.79 -7.41 -17.91
N LYS A 195 47.46 -7.32 -18.01
CA LYS A 195 46.80 -7.12 -19.32
C LYS A 195 46.52 -5.63 -19.48
N ILE A 196 47.58 -4.86 -19.70
CA ILE A 196 47.48 -3.58 -20.40
C ILE A 196 47.67 -3.94 -21.87
N VAL A 197 46.58 -3.93 -22.64
CA VAL A 197 46.66 -3.86 -24.10
C VAL A 197 46.04 -2.52 -24.46
N SER A 198 46.93 -1.58 -24.77
CA SER A 198 46.63 -0.29 -25.38
C SER A 198 46.05 -0.49 -26.79
N ASN A 199 45.02 0.27 -27.10
CA ASN A 199 44.44 0.39 -28.43
C ASN A 199 45.40 1.12 -29.40
N HIS A 200 45.76 0.46 -30.49
CA HIS A 200 46.09 0.97 -31.84
C HIS A 200 46.37 -0.27 -32.71
N GLY A 201 45.85 -0.53 -33.90
CA GLY A 201 44.97 0.13 -34.86
C GLY A 201 45.01 -0.79 -36.11
N ASP A 202 43.89 -0.87 -36.83
CA ASP A 202 43.73 -1.46 -38.18
C ASP A 202 43.94 -2.97 -38.40
N THR A 203 42.86 -3.69 -38.78
CA THR A 203 42.64 -4.23 -40.15
C THR A 203 41.40 -5.15 -40.14
N ALA A 204 40.65 -5.06 -41.25
CA ALA A 204 39.43 -5.75 -41.65
C ALA A 204 39.21 -7.21 -41.17
N GLY A 205 37.94 -7.56 -40.96
CA GLY A 205 37.50 -8.94 -40.81
C GLY A 205 36.06 -9.08 -40.37
N ASP A 206 35.14 -9.01 -41.34
CA ASP A 206 33.80 -9.61 -41.28
C ASP A 206 33.86 -11.00 -40.63
N HIS A 207 32.92 -11.36 -39.74
CA HIS A 207 32.43 -12.74 -39.55
C HIS A 207 31.24 -12.84 -38.56
N LYS A 208 30.04 -12.76 -39.14
CA LYS A 208 28.89 -13.68 -39.00
C LYS A 208 28.84 -14.62 -37.78
N VAL A 209 28.01 -14.27 -36.79
CA VAL A 209 27.59 -15.20 -35.71
C VAL A 209 26.46 -16.11 -36.23
N LYS A 210 26.78 -17.41 -36.44
CA LYS A 210 25.81 -18.47 -36.75
C LYS A 210 25.13 -18.97 -35.46
N ARG A 211 23.80 -18.82 -35.40
CA ARG A 211 22.91 -19.67 -34.59
C ARG A 211 22.84 -21.07 -35.21
N PRO A 212 22.87 -22.15 -34.42
CA PRO A 212 22.31 -23.42 -34.85
C PRO A 212 21.00 -23.72 -34.12
N SER A 213 19.97 -23.99 -34.91
CA SER A 213 18.68 -24.50 -34.52
C SER A 213 18.58 -26.02 -34.78
N LYS A 214 18.15 -26.75 -33.75
CA LYS A 214 17.13 -27.83 -33.71
C LYS A 214 17.38 -29.28 -34.22
N VAL A 215 16.91 -30.22 -33.36
CA VAL A 215 16.37 -31.61 -33.48
C VAL A 215 17.27 -32.77 -33.96
N SER A 216 17.17 -34.05 -33.54
CA SER A 216 16.11 -34.86 -32.86
C SER A 216 16.62 -36.25 -32.36
N ALA A 217 15.90 -36.85 -31.38
CA ALA A 217 15.71 -38.29 -31.02
C ALA A 217 16.94 -39.11 -30.53
N THR A 218 16.92 -39.98 -29.49
CA THR A 218 15.95 -41.03 -29.09
C THR A 218 16.23 -41.58 -27.65
N SER A 219 15.16 -41.96 -26.93
CA SER A 219 15.01 -42.92 -25.78
C SER A 219 15.92 -42.92 -24.53
N LYS A 220 15.33 -42.69 -23.33
CA LYS A 220 14.97 -43.74 -22.32
C LYS A 220 14.55 -43.12 -20.96
N LYS A 221 13.39 -43.58 -20.49
CA LYS A 221 12.93 -43.86 -19.10
C LYS A 221 13.35 -42.94 -17.93
N GLY A 222 12.35 -42.37 -17.25
CA GLY A 222 12.45 -41.87 -15.88
C GLY A 222 11.25 -41.04 -15.47
N GLY A 223 10.12 -41.70 -15.18
CA GLY A 223 8.86 -41.03 -14.80
C GLY A 223 8.79 -40.73 -13.30
N PHE A 224 8.24 -39.55 -12.96
CA PHE A 224 7.63 -39.26 -11.67
C PHE A 224 6.25 -38.67 -11.93
N ALA A 225 5.21 -39.50 -11.75
CA ALA A 225 3.80 -39.11 -11.84
C ALA A 225 3.21 -39.08 -10.42
N LEU A 226 2.59 -37.96 -10.05
CA LEU A 226 1.85 -37.80 -8.81
C LEU A 226 0.50 -38.55 -8.92
N LYS A 227 0.13 -39.29 -7.87
CA LYS A 227 -1.09 -40.11 -7.81
C LYS A 227 -2.35 -39.22 -7.71
N PRO A 228 -3.41 -39.48 -8.49
CA PRO A 228 -4.73 -38.94 -8.19
C PRO A 228 -5.39 -39.66 -7.01
N SER A 229 -6.19 -38.93 -6.23
CA SER A 229 -6.93 -39.42 -5.06
C SER A 229 -8.05 -40.40 -5.46
N SER A 230 -8.11 -41.56 -4.80
CA SER A 230 -9.18 -42.54 -4.95
C SER A 230 -10.54 -41.99 -4.50
N ARG A 231 -11.51 -41.97 -5.41
CA ARG A 231 -12.95 -42.05 -5.10
C ARG A 231 -13.41 -43.45 -5.50
N ASP A 232 -13.58 -44.32 -4.51
CA ASP A 232 -14.36 -45.55 -4.64
C ASP A 232 -15.61 -45.38 -3.78
N THR A 233 -16.78 -45.32 -4.43
CA THR A 233 -18.08 -45.56 -3.79
C THR A 233 -18.71 -46.69 -4.58
N GLN A 234 -18.75 -47.86 -3.95
CA GLN A 234 -19.20 -49.09 -4.58
C GLN A 234 -20.74 -49.07 -4.70
N ARG A 235 -21.22 -49.09 -5.95
CA ARG A 235 -22.63 -49.23 -6.32
C ARG A 235 -23.07 -50.66 -6.01
N ARG A 236 -23.97 -50.85 -5.03
CA ARG A 236 -24.71 -52.12 -4.85
C ARG A 236 -25.98 -52.10 -5.69
N SER A 237 -26.22 -53.21 -6.39
CA SER A 237 -27.43 -53.53 -7.15
C SER A 237 -27.94 -54.92 -6.75
N GLY A 238 -29.26 -55.06 -6.62
CA GLY A 238 -30.06 -56.28 -6.34
C GLY A 238 -30.27 -56.50 -4.83
N ASP A 239 -31.48 -56.64 -4.29
CA ASP A 239 -32.76 -57.21 -4.74
C ASP A 239 -33.93 -56.41 -4.12
#